data_AF-A0A957EJD4-F1
#
_entry.id   AF-A0A957EJD4-F1
#
_cell.length_a   1.000
_cell.length_b   1.000
_cell.length_c   1.000
_cell.angle_alpha   90.00
_cell.angle_beta   90.00
_cell.angle_gamma   90.00
#
_symmetry.space_group_name_H-M   'P 1'
#
loop_
_entity.id
_entity.type
_entity.pdbx_description
1 polymer ?
#
loop_
_entity_poly.entity_id
_entity_poly.type
_entity_poly.pdbx_seq_one_letter_code
_entity_poly.pdbx_strand_id
1 'polypeptide(L)'
;MKKPPITIGTVALTVANLDASLAFYEEHIGLQVQQRTGAVAYLGVGGPALLRLEERRGARKEMRTTGLYHFALLLPSRIDLALILRHFAQMETVLSGLADHAVSEAIYLSDPDGHGIEIYRDRPRDEWEYIDGQLKLTTEQFDVAGVFDELVGSSRQWAGLPAGTVMGHVHLHVAHISPAEAFYRQLIGLDLVTRYG
;
A
#
# COMPACT_ATOMS: atom_id res chain seq x y z
N MET A 1 13.80 -20.76 -19.59
CA MET A 1 13.72 -20.32 -18.18
C MET A 1 12.65 -19.24 -18.09
N LYS A 2 11.69 -19.36 -17.16
CA LYS A 2 10.78 -18.24 -16.85
C LYS A 2 11.59 -17.10 -16.23
N LYS A 3 11.41 -15.87 -16.69
CA LYS A 3 12.00 -14.69 -16.02
C LYS A 3 11.47 -14.64 -14.58
N PRO A 4 12.29 -14.26 -13.59
CA PRO A 4 11.80 -14.01 -12.25
C PRO A 4 10.70 -12.92 -12.30
N PRO A 5 9.68 -13.03 -11.43
CA PRO A 5 8.61 -12.04 -11.39
C PRO A 5 9.17 -10.65 -11.05
N ILE A 6 8.68 -9.63 -11.73
CA ILE A 6 9.01 -8.24 -11.44
C ILE A 6 8.24 -7.84 -10.18
N THR A 7 8.93 -7.23 -9.22
CA THR A 7 8.35 -6.73 -7.97
C THR A 7 8.67 -5.25 -7.79
N ILE A 8 7.83 -4.54 -7.04
CA ILE A 8 8.15 -3.17 -6.63
C ILE A 8 9.15 -3.22 -5.47
N GLY A 9 10.18 -2.39 -5.57
CA GLY A 9 11.18 -2.20 -4.50
C GLY A 9 10.76 -1.11 -3.51
N THR A 10 11.75 -0.44 -2.94
CA THR A 10 11.54 0.68 -2.03
C THR A 10 10.89 1.87 -2.75
N VAL A 11 9.80 2.41 -2.19
CA VAL A 11 9.20 3.67 -2.65
C VAL A 11 9.86 4.84 -1.91
N ALA A 12 10.36 5.83 -2.66
CA ALA A 12 10.99 7.01 -2.09
C ALA A 12 10.00 8.18 -2.05
N LEU A 13 9.82 8.78 -0.87
CA LEU A 13 8.91 9.89 -0.63
C LEU A 13 9.70 11.12 -0.17
N THR A 14 9.30 12.29 -0.68
CA THR A 14 9.72 13.57 -0.12
C THR A 14 8.76 13.94 1.00
N VAL A 15 9.28 14.27 2.17
CA VAL A 15 8.50 14.66 3.35
C VAL A 15 8.92 16.04 3.86
N ALA A 16 7.97 16.81 4.39
CA ALA A 16 8.23 18.17 4.86
C ALA A 16 8.94 18.20 6.22
N ASN A 17 8.67 17.21 7.07
CA ASN A 17 9.25 17.05 8.40
C ASN A 17 9.47 15.56 8.69
N LEU A 18 10.73 15.13 8.74
CA LEU A 18 11.06 13.72 8.88
C LEU A 18 10.59 13.14 10.20
N ASP A 19 10.71 13.88 11.32
CA ASP A 19 10.31 13.37 12.63
C ASP A 19 8.80 13.16 12.72
N ALA A 20 7.99 14.05 12.14
CA ALA A 20 6.54 13.90 12.07
C ALA A 20 6.13 12.69 11.19
N SER A 21 6.78 12.51 10.04
CA SER A 21 6.53 11.34 9.20
C SER A 21 6.95 10.05 9.90
N LEU A 22 8.10 10.03 10.59
CA LEU A 22 8.56 8.86 11.34
C LEU A 22 7.56 8.48 12.44
N ALA A 23 7.10 9.44 13.24
CA ALA A 23 6.07 9.19 14.25
C ALA A 23 4.80 8.58 13.62
N PHE A 24 4.33 9.12 12.48
CA PHE A 24 3.19 8.54 11.78
C PHE A 24 3.45 7.11 11.29
N TYR A 25 4.57 6.86 10.61
CA TYR A 25 4.86 5.54 10.06
C TYR A 25 5.17 4.49 11.13
N GLU A 26 5.75 4.87 12.26
CA GLU A 26 6.02 3.96 13.38
C GLU A 26 4.78 3.72 14.23
N GLU A 27 4.03 4.77 14.59
CA GLU A 27 2.93 4.65 15.55
C GLU A 27 1.60 4.27 14.89
N HIS A 28 1.26 4.88 13.75
CA HIS A 28 -0.01 4.58 13.07
C HIS A 28 0.15 3.40 12.13
N ILE A 29 1.15 3.43 11.25
CA ILE A 29 1.31 2.37 10.25
C ILE A 29 1.96 1.13 10.85
N GLY A 30 2.88 1.28 11.81
CA GLY A 30 3.58 0.14 12.42
C GLY A 30 4.81 -0.35 11.65
N LEU A 31 5.41 0.51 10.81
CA LEU A 31 6.73 0.26 10.22
C LEU A 31 7.85 0.53 11.23
N GLN A 32 9.03 -0.04 11.00
CA GLN A 32 10.21 0.18 11.83
C GLN A 32 11.25 0.99 11.08
N VAL A 33 11.89 1.94 11.74
CA VAL A 33 13.08 2.61 11.21
C VAL A 33 14.26 1.63 11.18
N GLN A 34 14.70 1.28 9.97
CA GLN A 34 15.82 0.37 9.75
C GLN A 34 17.15 1.12 9.68
N GLN A 35 17.13 2.33 9.12
CA GLN A 35 18.28 3.21 9.04
C GLN A 35 17.81 4.66 9.04
N ARG A 36 18.57 5.54 9.70
CA ARG A 36 18.40 6.99 9.63
C ARG A 36 19.77 7.65 9.47
N THR A 37 19.90 8.56 8.51
CA THR A 37 21.14 9.30 8.26
C THR A 37 20.80 10.70 7.77
N GLY A 38 21.07 11.71 8.62
CA GLY A 38 20.74 13.10 8.32
C GLY A 38 19.24 13.28 8.01
N ALA A 39 18.95 13.78 6.82
CA ALA A 39 17.60 14.04 6.30
C ALA A 39 16.92 12.81 5.68
N VAL A 40 17.50 11.61 5.78
CA VAL A 40 16.98 10.40 5.11
C VAL A 40 16.72 9.29 6.12
N ALA A 41 15.59 8.59 5.99
CA ALA A 41 15.30 7.38 6.74
C ALA A 41 14.78 6.26 5.82
N TYR A 42 15.09 5.01 6.18
CA TYR A 42 14.56 3.81 5.55
C TYR A 42 13.69 3.06 6.55
N LEU A 43 12.50 2.65 6.11
CA LEU A 43 11.52 1.98 6.95
C LEU A 43 11.06 0.66 6.33
N GLY A 44 10.74 -0.31 7.16
CA GLY A 44 10.26 -1.63 6.73
C GLY A 44 9.81 -2.52 7.88
N VAL A 45 9.73 -3.82 7.62
CA VAL A 45 9.27 -4.86 8.57
C VAL A 45 10.36 -5.90 8.85
N GLY A 46 11.62 -5.44 8.95
CA GLY A 46 12.81 -6.29 9.18
C GLY A 46 13.43 -6.94 7.93
N GLY A 47 12.77 -6.84 6.76
CA GLY A 47 13.32 -7.22 5.45
C GLY A 47 13.90 -6.03 4.68
N PRO A 48 13.97 -6.08 3.33
CA PRO A 48 14.27 -4.91 2.51
C PRO A 48 13.37 -3.72 2.85
N ALA A 49 13.92 -2.50 2.77
CA ALA A 49 13.16 -1.29 3.06
C ALA A 49 11.97 -1.14 2.11
N LEU A 50 10.81 -0.85 2.67
CA LEU A 50 9.57 -0.57 1.92
C LEU A 50 9.50 0.90 1.55
N LEU A 51 9.93 1.78 2.45
CA LEU A 51 9.95 3.23 2.25
C LEU A 51 11.35 3.81 2.44
N ARG A 52 11.64 4.83 1.64
CA ARG A 52 12.75 5.78 1.87
C ARG A 52 12.15 7.18 1.99
N LEU A 53 12.24 7.78 3.16
CA LEU A 53 11.80 9.16 3.38
C LEU A 53 13.00 10.10 3.24
N GLU A 54 12.82 11.19 2.52
CA GLU A 54 13.81 12.27 2.39
C GLU A 54 13.18 13.60 2.78
N GLU A 55 13.71 14.23 3.83
CA GLU A 55 13.26 15.53 4.27
C GLU A 55 13.62 16.61 3.25
N ARG A 56 12.60 17.34 2.80
CA ARG A 56 12.75 18.64 2.18
C ARG A 56 11.87 19.61 2.93
N ARG A 57 12.48 20.39 3.81
CA ARG A 57 11.77 21.33 4.68
C ARG A 57 10.87 22.25 3.88
N GLY A 58 9.60 22.29 4.26
CA GLY A 58 8.59 23.10 3.58
C GLY A 58 8.07 22.52 2.26
N ALA A 59 8.40 21.27 1.93
CA ALA A 59 7.76 20.55 0.84
C ALA A 59 6.24 20.58 1.01
N ARG A 60 5.53 20.68 -0.12
CA ARG A 60 4.07 20.62 -0.18
C ARG A 60 3.68 19.73 -1.34
N LYS A 61 2.62 18.95 -1.17
CA LYS A 61 2.03 18.16 -2.24
C LYS A 61 1.40 19.11 -3.26
N GLU A 62 1.87 19.04 -4.50
CA GLU A 62 1.25 19.73 -5.63
C GLU A 62 0.05 18.93 -6.14
N MET A 63 -1.12 19.58 -6.18
CA MET A 63 -2.36 18.94 -6.62
C MET A 63 -2.42 18.86 -8.15
N ARG A 64 -3.11 17.83 -8.67
CA ARG A 64 -3.38 17.66 -10.12
C ARG A 64 -2.12 17.56 -10.98
N THR A 65 -1.08 16.95 -10.44
CA THR A 65 0.19 16.66 -11.13
C THR A 65 0.30 15.18 -11.49
N THR A 66 1.20 14.87 -12.43
CA THR A 66 1.62 13.48 -12.68
C THR A 66 2.53 13.01 -11.55
N GLY A 67 2.46 11.72 -11.20
CA GLY A 67 3.27 11.15 -10.13
C GLY A 67 2.47 10.17 -9.28
N LEU A 68 2.92 9.95 -8.05
CA LEU A 68 2.29 9.03 -7.12
C LEU A 68 0.87 9.46 -6.76
N TYR A 69 -0.10 8.57 -6.99
CA TYR A 69 -1.41 8.66 -6.37
C TYR A 69 -1.37 8.00 -4.98
N HIS A 70 -0.97 6.73 -4.94
CA HIS A 70 -0.68 6.00 -3.70
C HIS A 70 0.35 4.89 -3.90
N PHE A 71 0.97 4.46 -2.80
CA PHE A 71 1.68 3.18 -2.72
C PHE A 71 0.88 2.19 -1.89
N ALA A 72 1.08 0.89 -2.13
CA ALA A 72 0.29 -0.15 -1.50
C ALA A 72 1.15 -1.16 -0.73
N LEU A 73 0.85 -1.34 0.55
CA LEU A 73 1.45 -2.33 1.43
C LEU A 73 0.59 -3.59 1.45
N LEU A 74 1.12 -4.68 0.90
CA LEU A 74 0.46 -5.98 0.85
C LEU A 74 0.77 -6.77 2.12
N LEU A 75 -0.26 -7.07 2.90
CA LEU A 75 -0.20 -7.87 4.11
C LEU A 75 -0.27 -9.38 3.79
N PRO A 76 0.35 -10.25 4.62
CA PRO A 76 0.41 -11.68 4.33
C PRO A 76 -0.90 -12.42 4.59
N SER A 77 -1.82 -11.87 5.40
CA SER A 77 -3.10 -12.52 5.69
C SER A 77 -4.23 -11.54 6.05
N ARG A 78 -5.47 -12.04 6.01
CA ARG A 78 -6.67 -11.26 6.36
C ARG A 78 -6.72 -10.89 7.85
N ILE A 79 -6.24 -11.76 8.74
CA ILE A 79 -6.11 -11.43 10.16
C ILE A 79 -5.11 -10.29 10.41
N ASP A 80 -4.08 -10.11 9.57
CA ASP A 80 -3.19 -8.95 9.67
C ASP A 80 -3.91 -7.64 9.32
N LEU A 81 -4.79 -7.70 8.32
CA LEU A 81 -5.67 -6.58 7.97
C LEU A 81 -6.61 -6.25 9.15
N ALA A 82 -7.15 -7.26 9.82
CA ALA A 82 -7.98 -7.07 11.01
C ALA A 82 -7.21 -6.44 12.18
N LEU A 83 -5.96 -6.85 12.40
CA LEU A 83 -5.11 -6.31 13.44
C LEU A 83 -4.80 -4.83 13.21
N ILE A 84 -4.43 -4.43 11.99
CA ILE A 84 -4.17 -3.01 11.70
C ILE A 84 -5.44 -2.18 11.69
N LEU A 85 -6.58 -2.72 11.22
CA LEU A 85 -7.85 -2.00 11.27
C LEU A 85 -8.28 -1.71 12.71
N ARG A 86 -8.10 -2.69 13.61
CA ARG A 86 -8.32 -2.49 15.05
C ARG A 86 -7.38 -1.43 15.63
N HIS A 87 -6.10 -1.48 15.25
CA HIS A 87 -5.10 -0.52 15.70
C HIS A 87 -5.45 0.90 15.25
N PHE A 88 -5.85 1.09 13.99
CA PHE A 88 -6.32 2.38 13.48
C PHE A 88 -7.53 2.91 14.25
N ALA A 89 -8.50 2.05 14.59
CA ALA A 89 -9.64 2.45 15.41
C ALA A 89 -9.21 2.89 16.82
N GLN A 90 -8.25 2.21 17.44
CA GLN A 90 -7.72 2.55 18.77
C GLN A 90 -6.91 3.85 18.78
N MET A 91 -6.18 4.11 17.68
CA MET A 91 -5.38 5.31 17.47
C MET A 91 -6.19 6.50 16.91
N GLU A 92 -7.49 6.32 16.69
CA GLU A 92 -8.36 7.30 16.01
C GLU A 92 -7.77 7.79 14.67
N THR A 93 -7.15 6.87 13.93
CA THR A 93 -6.49 7.19 12.65
C THR A 93 -7.54 7.54 11.60
N VAL A 94 -7.37 8.67 10.94
CA VAL A 94 -8.29 9.14 9.90
C VAL A 94 -8.08 8.32 8.62
N LEU A 95 -9.07 7.50 8.30
CA LEU A 95 -9.11 6.72 7.05
C LEU A 95 -9.81 7.54 5.96
N SER A 96 -9.31 7.45 4.73
CA SER A 96 -9.95 8.05 3.56
C SER A 96 -10.94 7.10 2.88
N GLY A 97 -10.84 5.79 3.12
CA GLY A 97 -11.78 4.82 2.59
C GLY A 97 -11.47 3.38 2.97
N LEU A 98 -12.46 2.51 2.74
CA LEU A 98 -12.36 1.06 2.81
C LEU A 98 -13.01 0.50 1.54
N ALA A 99 -12.42 -0.50 0.92
CA ALA A 99 -12.98 -1.10 -0.29
C ALA A 99 -12.71 -2.61 -0.39
N ASP A 100 -13.67 -3.33 -0.96
CA ASP A 100 -13.49 -4.68 -1.46
C ASP A 100 -13.46 -4.64 -2.99
N HIS A 101 -12.40 -5.19 -3.58
CA HIS A 101 -12.18 -5.18 -5.03
C HIS A 101 -12.48 -6.51 -5.71
N ALA A 102 -13.16 -7.45 -5.03
CA ALA A 102 -13.36 -8.86 -5.37
C ALA A 102 -12.06 -9.70 -5.48
N VAL A 103 -10.90 -9.05 -5.57
CA VAL A 103 -9.57 -9.69 -5.57
C VAL A 103 -8.76 -9.33 -4.32
N SER A 104 -9.12 -8.23 -3.65
CA SER A 104 -8.44 -7.74 -2.47
C SER A 104 -9.38 -6.96 -1.55
N GLU A 105 -9.02 -6.87 -0.28
CA GLU A 105 -9.67 -6.00 0.71
C GLU A 105 -8.64 -4.95 1.15
N ALA A 106 -9.01 -3.66 1.05
CA ALA A 106 -8.08 -2.55 1.16
C ALA A 106 -8.58 -1.45 2.12
N ILE A 107 -7.63 -0.88 2.86
CA ILE A 107 -7.79 0.29 3.71
C ILE A 107 -6.99 1.43 3.10
N TYR A 108 -7.62 2.60 2.95
CA TYR A 108 -7.00 3.79 2.39
C TYR A 108 -6.89 4.88 3.44
N LEU A 109 -5.75 5.57 3.42
CA LEU A 109 -5.47 6.73 4.24
C LEU A 109 -4.40 7.60 3.58
N SER A 110 -4.03 8.70 4.23
CA SER A 110 -2.93 9.57 3.79
C SER A 110 -1.97 9.82 4.95
N ASP A 111 -0.69 9.97 4.61
CA ASP A 111 0.31 10.39 5.59
C ASP A 111 0.25 11.91 5.86
N PRO A 112 1.06 12.45 6.79
CA PRO A 112 1.04 13.87 7.15
C PRO A 112 1.35 14.83 5.97
N ASP A 113 2.06 14.35 4.95
CA ASP A 113 2.39 15.10 3.73
C ASP A 113 1.33 14.91 2.62
N GLY A 114 0.31 14.09 2.88
CA GLY A 114 -0.77 13.78 1.95
C GLY A 114 -0.42 12.71 0.93
N HIS A 115 0.65 11.92 1.13
CA HIS A 115 0.94 10.76 0.28
C HIS A 115 -0.14 9.71 0.50
N GLY A 116 -0.75 9.23 -0.60
CA GLY A 116 -1.79 8.21 -0.52
C GLY A 116 -1.18 6.87 -0.10
N ILE A 117 -1.84 6.20 0.83
CA ILE A 117 -1.46 4.88 1.33
C ILE A 117 -2.63 3.94 1.13
N GLU A 118 -2.33 2.77 0.57
CA GLU A 118 -3.20 1.60 0.59
C GLU A 118 -2.55 0.52 1.46
N ILE A 119 -3.32 -0.07 2.37
CA ILE A 119 -2.92 -1.27 3.11
C ILE A 119 -3.94 -2.34 2.83
N TYR A 120 -3.52 -3.45 2.27
CA TYR A 120 -4.45 -4.42 1.71
C TYR A 120 -3.97 -5.86 1.87
N ARG A 121 -4.89 -6.79 1.67
CA ARG A 121 -4.59 -8.22 1.51
C ARG A 121 -5.24 -8.74 0.23
N ASP A 122 -4.57 -9.67 -0.45
CA ASP A 122 -5.15 -10.39 -1.58
C ASP A 122 -6.06 -11.54 -1.11
N ARG A 123 -7.16 -11.75 -1.82
CA ARG A 123 -7.89 -13.02 -1.80
C ARG A 123 -7.02 -14.12 -2.43
N PRO A 124 -7.16 -15.39 -1.99
CA PRO A 124 -6.55 -16.52 -2.69
C PRO A 124 -6.80 -16.42 -4.19
N ARG A 125 -5.76 -16.63 -5.01
CA ARG A 125 -5.84 -16.41 -6.47
C ARG A 125 -6.82 -17.33 -7.19
N ASP A 126 -7.14 -18.47 -6.59
CA ASP A 126 -8.15 -19.42 -7.07
C ASP A 126 -9.59 -18.92 -6.83
N GLU A 127 -9.80 -17.91 -5.99
CA GLU A 127 -11.08 -17.20 -5.84
C GLU A 127 -11.25 -16.07 -6.86
N TRP A 128 -10.22 -15.73 -7.64
CA TRP A 128 -10.29 -14.61 -8.58
C TRP A 128 -11.13 -14.98 -9.80
N GLU A 129 -12.18 -14.20 -10.03
CA GLU A 129 -13.08 -14.39 -11.16
C GLU A 129 -12.58 -13.63 -12.40
N TYR A 130 -12.68 -14.28 -13.56
CA TYR A 130 -12.40 -13.68 -14.85
C TYR A 130 -13.67 -13.71 -15.72
N ILE A 131 -14.08 -12.56 -16.24
CA ILE A 131 -15.23 -12.40 -17.14
C ILE A 131 -14.69 -11.99 -18.51
N ASP A 132 -14.98 -12.78 -19.55
CA ASP A 132 -14.49 -12.57 -20.92
C ASP A 132 -12.96 -12.39 -21.02
N GLY A 133 -12.22 -13.12 -20.18
CA GLY A 133 -10.75 -13.07 -20.11
C GLY A 133 -10.18 -11.85 -19.38
N GLN A 134 -11.03 -10.99 -18.80
CA GLN A 134 -10.62 -9.87 -17.96
C GLN A 134 -10.85 -10.18 -16.49
N LEU A 135 -9.93 -9.73 -15.63
CA LEU A 135 -10.07 -9.84 -14.19
C LEU A 135 -11.27 -9.01 -13.73
N LYS A 136 -12.19 -9.62 -12.98
CA LYS A 136 -13.31 -8.92 -12.36
C LYS A 136 -12.79 -8.05 -11.23
N LEU A 137 -12.74 -6.74 -11.47
CA LEU A 137 -12.45 -5.73 -10.45
C LEU A 137 -13.72 -4.93 -10.17
N THR A 138 -13.96 -4.68 -8.89
CA THR A 138 -15.12 -3.91 -8.42
C THR A 138 -14.67 -2.93 -7.33
N THR A 139 -15.60 -2.15 -6.80
CA THR A 139 -15.46 -1.37 -5.58
C THR A 139 -16.74 -1.57 -4.77
N GLU A 140 -16.78 -2.67 -4.01
CA GLU A 140 -17.91 -3.03 -3.15
C GLU A 140 -17.70 -2.51 -1.72
N GLN A 141 -18.76 -2.63 -0.92
CA GLN A 141 -18.70 -2.35 0.51
C GLN A 141 -17.74 -3.32 1.21
N PHE A 142 -16.79 -2.75 1.97
CA PHE A 142 -15.85 -3.50 2.79
C PHE A 142 -16.57 -4.23 3.94
N ASP A 143 -16.31 -5.53 4.09
CA ASP A 143 -16.86 -6.37 5.16
C ASP A 143 -16.09 -6.19 6.48
N VAL A 144 -16.37 -5.08 7.18
CA VAL A 144 -15.72 -4.77 8.45
C VAL A 144 -15.95 -5.88 9.48
N ALA A 145 -17.17 -6.38 9.59
CA ALA A 145 -17.53 -7.40 10.58
C ALA A 145 -16.77 -8.71 10.33
N GLY A 146 -16.79 -9.23 9.10
CA GLY A 146 -16.08 -10.46 8.78
C GLY A 146 -14.56 -10.33 8.83
N VAL A 147 -13.99 -9.13 8.64
CA VAL A 147 -12.57 -8.88 8.93
C VAL A 147 -12.31 -8.94 10.45
N PHE A 148 -13.15 -8.35 11.29
CA PHE A 148 -13.00 -8.45 12.75
C PHE A 148 -13.22 -9.86 13.30
N ASP A 149 -14.04 -10.68 12.62
CA ASP A 149 -14.24 -12.08 12.99
C ASP A 149 -12.95 -12.91 12.94
N GLU A 150 -11.97 -12.52 12.12
CA GLU A 150 -10.62 -13.13 12.10
C GLU A 150 -9.90 -13.04 13.47
N LEU A 151 -10.30 -12.10 14.32
CA LEU A 151 -9.71 -11.93 15.66
C LEU A 151 -10.36 -12.85 16.70
N VAL A 152 -11.52 -13.44 16.41
CA VAL A 152 -12.26 -14.29 17.35
C VAL A 152 -11.47 -15.58 17.60
N GLY A 153 -11.14 -15.84 18.87
CA GLY A 153 -10.34 -17.01 19.27
C GLY A 153 -8.84 -16.89 18.97
N SER A 154 -8.39 -15.80 18.35
CA SER A 154 -6.98 -15.53 18.11
C SER A 154 -6.32 -14.89 19.34
N SER A 155 -5.12 -15.36 19.69
CA SER A 155 -4.27 -14.72 20.70
C SER A 155 -3.33 -13.65 20.13
N ARG A 156 -3.35 -13.44 18.80
CA ARG A 156 -2.45 -12.50 18.12
C ARG A 156 -2.78 -11.06 18.52
N GLN A 157 -1.75 -10.30 18.85
CA GLN A 157 -1.86 -8.88 19.19
C GLN A 157 -1.17 -8.02 18.14
N TRP A 158 -1.55 -6.74 18.09
CA TRP A 158 -0.87 -5.77 17.26
C TRP A 158 0.54 -5.54 17.81
N ALA A 159 1.54 -5.62 16.93
CA ALA A 159 2.95 -5.39 17.25
C ALA A 159 3.67 -4.62 16.13
N GLY A 160 2.91 -3.84 15.36
CA GLY A 160 3.33 -3.28 14.08
C GLY A 160 2.95 -4.17 12.89
N LEU A 161 3.33 -3.73 11.69
CA LEU A 161 3.09 -4.50 10.47
C LEU A 161 3.86 -5.83 10.50
N PRO A 162 3.23 -6.92 10.05
CA PRO A 162 3.83 -8.24 10.15
C PRO A 162 5.03 -8.40 9.21
N ALA A 163 5.97 -9.24 9.62
CA ALA A 163 6.96 -9.79 8.72
C ALA A 163 6.25 -10.48 7.53
N GLY A 164 6.77 -10.28 6.32
CA GLY A 164 6.11 -10.72 5.08
C GLY A 164 5.26 -9.63 4.41
N THR A 165 5.08 -8.46 5.06
CA THR A 165 4.55 -7.28 4.36
C THR A 165 5.50 -6.86 3.24
N VAL A 166 4.96 -6.65 2.04
CA VAL A 166 5.73 -6.21 0.85
C VAL A 166 5.12 -4.96 0.21
N MET A 167 5.90 -4.29 -0.64
CA MET A 167 5.36 -3.27 -1.53
C MET A 167 4.61 -3.98 -2.67
N GLY A 168 3.28 -3.96 -2.61
CA GLY A 168 2.42 -4.67 -3.57
C GLY A 168 2.42 -3.97 -4.93
N HIS A 169 1.93 -2.73 -4.96
CA HIS A 169 1.86 -1.90 -6.16
C HIS A 169 2.02 -0.42 -5.85
N VAL A 170 2.11 0.36 -6.93
CA VAL A 170 1.95 1.82 -6.91
C VAL A 170 0.89 2.20 -7.92
N HIS A 171 0.06 3.17 -7.57
CA HIS A 171 -0.88 3.79 -8.48
C HIS A 171 -0.34 5.17 -8.87
N LEU A 172 -0.25 5.45 -10.17
CA LEU A 172 0.33 6.67 -10.70
C LEU A 172 -0.70 7.47 -11.50
N HIS A 173 -0.72 8.79 -11.30
CA HIS A 173 -1.27 9.72 -12.26
C HIS A 173 -0.27 9.92 -13.41
N VAL A 174 -0.75 9.77 -14.64
CA VAL A 174 0.04 10.00 -15.85
C VAL A 174 -0.65 11.02 -16.75
N ALA A 175 0.14 11.75 -17.54
CA ALA A 175 -0.41 12.76 -18.45
C ALA A 175 -1.28 12.13 -19.55
N HIS A 176 -0.85 10.97 -20.06
CA HIS A 176 -1.55 10.22 -21.11
C HIS A 176 -1.40 8.71 -20.86
N ILE A 177 -2.52 7.98 -20.90
CA ILE A 177 -2.55 6.54 -20.63
C ILE A 177 -1.81 5.75 -21.71
N SER A 178 -2.05 6.01 -23.00
CA SER A 178 -1.47 5.20 -24.08
C SER A 178 0.08 5.23 -24.11
N PRO A 179 0.74 6.39 -23.98
CA PRO A 179 2.21 6.44 -23.87
C PRO A 179 2.74 5.74 -22.61
N ALA A 180 2.06 5.88 -21.46
CA ALA A 180 2.46 5.20 -20.23
C ALA A 180 2.33 3.67 -20.36
N GLU A 181 1.23 3.19 -20.92
CA GLU A 181 1.02 1.77 -21.19
C GLU A 181 2.13 1.21 -22.10
N ALA A 182 2.47 1.91 -23.18
CA ALA A 182 3.55 1.50 -24.07
C ALA A 182 4.91 1.40 -23.35
N PHE A 183 5.24 2.37 -22.49
CA PHE A 183 6.45 2.34 -21.67
C PHE A 183 6.50 1.07 -20.78
N TYR A 184 5.46 0.83 -19.99
CA TYR A 184 5.44 -0.31 -19.06
C TYR A 184 5.40 -1.67 -19.78
N ARG A 185 4.68 -1.78 -20.89
CA ARG A 185 4.56 -3.06 -21.60
C ARG A 185 5.76 -3.36 -22.50
N GLN A 186 6.22 -2.37 -23.25
CA GLN A 186 7.21 -2.61 -24.31
C GLN A 186 8.64 -2.46 -23.81
N LEU A 187 8.89 -1.55 -22.86
CA LEU A 187 10.25 -1.32 -22.34
C LEU A 187 10.50 -2.07 -21.05
N ILE A 188 9.58 -2.02 -20.09
CA ILE A 188 9.72 -2.72 -18.80
C ILE A 188 9.35 -4.21 -18.93
N GLY A 189 8.38 -4.53 -19.80
CA GLY A 189 7.96 -5.91 -20.06
C GLY A 189 6.84 -6.39 -19.12
N LEU A 190 5.97 -5.49 -18.68
CA LEU A 190 4.76 -5.84 -17.91
C LEU A 190 3.62 -6.27 -18.84
N ASP A 191 2.76 -7.16 -18.35
CA ASP A 191 1.53 -7.55 -19.03
C ASP A 191 0.38 -6.60 -18.69
N LEU A 192 -0.50 -6.35 -19.67
CA LEU A 192 -1.75 -5.63 -19.42
C LEU A 192 -2.76 -6.59 -18.82
N VAL A 193 -3.14 -6.36 -17.57
CA VAL A 193 -4.13 -7.20 -16.86
C VAL A 193 -5.56 -6.75 -17.18
N THR A 194 -5.81 -5.45 -17.11
CA THR A 194 -7.14 -4.90 -17.38
C THR A 194 -7.05 -3.45 -17.87
N ARG A 195 -8.10 -2.98 -18.54
CA ARG A 195 -8.37 -1.54 -18.73
C ARG A 195 -9.69 -1.24 -18.04
N TYR A 196 -9.64 -0.31 -17.11
CA TYR A 196 -10.80 0.12 -16.34
C TYR A 196 -11.13 1.56 -16.74
N GLY A 197 -12.34 1.79 -17.25
CA GLY A 197 -12.78 3.09 -17.76
C GLY A 197 -13.79 2.99 -18.91
#